data_AF-A0A847A823-F1
#
_entry.id   AF-A0A847A823-F1
#
_cell.length_a   1.000
_cell.length_b   1.000
_cell.length_c   1.000
_cell.angle_alpha   90.00
_cell.angle_beta   90.00
_cell.angle_gamma   90.00
#
_symmetry.space_group_name_H-M   'P 1'
#
loop_
_entity.id
_entity.type
_entity.pdbx_description
1 polymer ?
#
loop_
_entity_poly.entity_id
_entity_poly.type
_entity_poly.pdbx_seq_one_letter_code
_entity_poly.pdbx_strand_id
1 'polypeptide(L)' 'MAWEELQDKVKDCTRCDLSSSRKNTVFGEGSRHSPLVLVGEGPGSDEDGQGKPFIGKAGRLLTQILASVDIAREGVFIT' A
#
# COMPACT_ATOMS: atom_id res chain seq x y z
N MET A 1 11.71 -1.49 -16.72
CA MET A 1 11.76 -2.05 -15.36
C MET A 1 10.51 -2.89 -15.19
N ALA A 2 10.66 -4.18 -14.90
CA ALA A 2 9.51 -5.03 -14.63
C ALA A 2 8.91 -4.64 -13.26
N TRP A 3 7.61 -4.86 -13.06
CA TRP A 3 6.94 -4.51 -11.80
C TRP A 3 7.55 -5.25 -10.61
N GLU A 4 7.88 -6.51 -10.83
CA GLU A 4 8.49 -7.43 -9.87
C GLU A 4 9.88 -6.92 -9.47
N GLU A 5 10.67 -6.41 -10.42
CA GLU A 5 11.98 -5.79 -10.16
C GLU A 5 11.85 -4.54 -9.26
N LEU A 6 10.78 -3.77 -9.43
CA LEU A 6 10.51 -2.60 -8.59
C LEU A 6 10.09 -3.03 -7.17
N GLN A 7 9.29 -4.08 -7.04
CA GLN A 7 8.90 -4.63 -5.74
C GLN A 7 10.12 -5.15 -4.97
N ASP A 8 11.02 -5.88 -5.63
CA ASP A 8 12.25 -6.38 -5.02
C ASP A 8 13.16 -5.24 -4.55
N LYS A 9 13.33 -4.19 -5.37
CA LYS A 9 14.10 -3.01 -4.99
C LYS A 9 13.53 -2.29 -3.77
N VAL A 10 12.21 -2.21 -3.64
CA VAL A 10 11.59 -1.57 -2.46
C VAL A 10 11.76 -2.44 -1.23
N LYS A 11 11.54 -3.77 -1.35
CA LYS A 11 11.69 -4.73 -0.25
C LYS A 11 13.03 -4.58 0.48
N ASP A 12 14.11 -4.42 -0.29
CA ASP A 12 15.47 -4.32 0.25
C ASP A 12 15.96 -2.88 0.43
N CYS A 13 15.09 -1.87 0.29
CA CYS A 13 15.49 -0.47 0.30
C CYS A 13 15.98 0.01 1.67
N THR A 14 17.23 0.42 1.77
CA THR A 14 17.87 0.95 3.00
C THR A 14 18.30 2.41 2.87
N ARG A 15 17.65 3.17 1.97
CA ARG A 15 18.08 4.52 1.58
C ARG A 15 17.76 5.63 2.60
N CYS A 16 17.03 5.34 3.67
CA CYS A 16 16.69 6.29 4.72
C CYS A 16 16.49 5.59 6.06
N ASP A 17 16.47 6.37 7.15
CA ASP A 17 16.43 5.84 8.52
C ASP A 17 15.17 5.03 8.85
N LEU A 18 14.09 5.20 8.08
CA LEU A 18 12.86 4.40 8.23
C LEU A 18 13.10 2.90 8.02
N SER A 19 14.17 2.52 7.30
CA SER A 19 14.52 1.11 7.14
C SER A 19 15.00 0.45 8.43
N SER A 20 15.46 1.23 9.40
CA SER A 20 16.00 0.70 10.67
C SER A 20 14.91 0.24 11.64
N SER A 21 13.71 0.81 11.55
CA SER A 21 12.62 0.59 12.51
C SER A 21 11.44 -0.21 11.96
N ARG A 22 11.27 -0.28 10.64
CA ARG A 22 10.15 -1.00 10.02
C ARG A 22 10.28 -2.51 10.19
N LYS A 23 9.15 -3.22 10.28
CA LYS A 23 9.10 -4.69 10.17
C LYS A 23 8.97 -5.12 8.72
N ASN A 24 8.13 -4.44 7.95
CA ASN A 24 7.91 -4.75 6.54
C ASN A 24 7.90 -3.47 5.72
N THR A 25 8.33 -3.57 4.47
CA THR A 25 8.01 -2.56 3.46
C THR A 25 6.56 -2.74 3.02
N VAL A 26 5.86 -1.65 2.81
CA VAL A 26 4.50 -1.66 2.26
C VAL A 26 4.56 -1.01 0.88
N PHE A 27 4.59 -1.86 -0.16
CA PHE A 27 4.82 -1.39 -1.54
C PHE A 27 3.57 -0.79 -2.19
N GLY A 28 2.41 -1.35 -1.88
CA GLY A 28 1.16 -1.07 -2.55
C GLY A 28 0.49 -2.35 -3.07
N GLU A 29 -0.84 -2.30 -3.23
CA GLU A 29 -1.64 -3.44 -3.67
C GLU A 29 -2.79 -3.00 -4.60
N GLY A 30 -3.34 -3.96 -5.34
CA GLY A 30 -4.52 -3.77 -6.20
C GLY A 30 -4.20 -3.78 -7.69
N SER A 31 -5.09 -3.20 -8.50
CA SER A 31 -5.01 -3.29 -9.96
C SER A 31 -3.96 -2.36 -10.55
N ARG A 32 -2.90 -2.96 -11.12
CA ARG A 32 -1.85 -2.25 -11.88
C ARG A 32 -2.34 -1.53 -13.13
N HIS A 33 -3.55 -1.86 -13.60
CA HIS A 33 -4.19 -1.26 -14.77
C HIS A 33 -5.32 -0.31 -14.37
N SER A 34 -5.48 -0.01 -13.08
CA SER A 34 -6.52 0.91 -12.64
C SER A 34 -6.26 2.32 -13.16
N PRO A 35 -7.30 3.05 -13.62
CA PRO A 35 -7.18 4.47 -13.90
C PRO A 35 -7.10 5.32 -12.62
N LEU A 36 -7.30 4.72 -11.43
CA LEU A 36 -7.28 5.40 -10.13
C LEU A 36 -6.20 4.82 -9.23
N VAL A 37 -5.34 5.71 -8.72
CA VAL A 37 -4.33 5.42 -7.70
C VAL A 37 -4.62 6.25 -6.46
N LEU A 38 -4.63 5.60 -5.29
CA LEU A 38 -4.79 6.24 -4.00
C LEU A 38 -3.44 6.20 -3.26
N VAL A 39 -2.94 7.37 -2.87
CA VAL A 39 -1.63 7.52 -2.24
C VAL A 39 -1.80 8.09 -0.84
N GLY A 40 -1.37 7.35 0.17
CA GLY A 40 -1.33 7.78 1.57
C GLY A 40 -0.07 8.55 1.95
N GLU A 41 0.05 8.86 3.25
CA GLU A 41 1.27 9.46 3.82
C GLU A 41 2.36 8.40 4.04
N GLY A 42 2.00 7.28 4.68
CA GLY A 42 2.91 6.18 4.96
C GLY A 42 2.26 5.07 5.82
N PRO A 43 2.97 3.96 6.04
CA PRO A 43 2.45 2.82 6.80
C PRO A 43 2.25 3.13 8.29
N GLY A 44 1.10 2.73 8.84
CA GLY A 44 0.88 2.65 10.28
C GLY A 44 1.40 1.33 10.87
N SER A 45 1.15 1.11 12.16
CA SER A 45 1.61 -0.10 12.86
C SER A 45 0.98 -1.40 12.33
N ASP A 46 -0.29 -1.36 11.88
CA ASP A 46 -0.95 -2.54 11.33
C ASP A 46 -0.35 -2.86 9.96
N GLU A 47 -0.19 -1.85 9.11
CA GLU A 47 0.39 -1.94 7.77
C GLU A 47 1.84 -2.43 7.81
N ASP A 48 2.68 -1.84 8.67
CA ASP A 48 4.06 -2.29 8.90
C ASP A 48 4.10 -3.73 9.42
N GLY A 49 3.13 -4.13 10.26
CA GLY A 49 3.03 -5.49 10.77
C GLY A 49 2.71 -6.54 9.70
N GLN A 50 1.96 -6.18 8.66
CA GLN A 50 1.45 -7.13 7.65
C GLN A 50 2.01 -6.92 6.23
N GLY A 51 2.75 -5.84 5.99
CA GLY A 51 3.26 -5.50 4.65
C GLY A 51 2.19 -5.06 3.66
N LYS A 52 1.01 -4.66 4.14
CA LYS A 52 -0.15 -4.30 3.29
C LYS A 52 -0.63 -2.87 3.56
N PRO A 53 -0.98 -2.09 2.53
CA PRO A 53 -1.37 -0.70 2.70
C PRO A 53 -2.81 -0.58 3.22
N PHE A 54 -3.12 0.45 4.02
CA PHE A 54 -4.49 0.78 4.42
C PHE A 54 -5.32 -0.41 4.96
N ILE A 55 -4.84 -1.07 6.01
CA ILE A 55 -5.56 -2.19 6.67
C ILE A 55 -6.01 -1.87 8.10
N GLY A 56 -5.48 -0.81 8.70
CA GLY A 56 -5.89 -0.28 9.99
C GLY A 56 -7.26 0.41 9.96
N LYS A 57 -7.55 1.22 10.99
CA LYS A 57 -8.85 1.91 11.12
C LYS A 57 -9.15 2.82 9.92
N ALA A 58 -8.18 3.63 9.50
CA ALA A 58 -8.31 4.52 8.35
C ALA A 58 -8.51 3.73 7.04
N GLY A 59 -7.80 2.60 6.91
CA GLY A 59 -7.93 1.72 5.75
C GLY A 59 -9.30 1.07 5.63
N ARG A 60 -9.90 0.65 6.74
CA ARG A 60 -11.29 0.15 6.76
C ARG A 60 -12.30 1.23 6.36
N LEU A 61 -12.11 2.46 6.82
CA LEU A 61 -12.94 3.59 6.39
C LEU A 61 -12.77 3.88 4.90
N LEU A 62 -11.54 3.87 4.37
CA LEU A 62 -11.30 4.03 2.93
C LEU A 62 -12.03 2.96 2.12
N THR A 63 -11.96 1.70 2.53
CA THR A 63 -12.68 0.60 1.88
C THR A 63 -14.20 0.83 1.89
N GLN A 64 -14.76 1.34 2.99
CA GLN A 64 -16.18 1.69 3.05
C GLN A 64 -16.55 2.87 2.13
N ILE A 65 -15.68 3.88 2.02
CA ILE A 65 -15.89 5.02 1.10
C ILE A 65 -15.89 4.53 -0.35
N LEU A 66 -14.92 3.69 -0.75
CA LEU A 66 -14.87 3.12 -2.10
C LEU A 66 -16.14 2.30 -2.40
N ALA A 67 -16.56 1.45 -1.45
CA ALA A 67 -17.79 0.68 -1.58
C ALA A 67 -19.04 1.57 -1.71
N SER A 68 -19.07 2.74 -1.06
CA SER A 68 -20.22 3.67 -1.13
C SER A 68 -20.39 4.33 -2.50
N VAL A 69 -19.37 4.25 -3.37
CA VAL A 69 -19.38 4.76 -4.74
C VAL A 69 -19.17 3.66 -5.78
N ASP A 70 -19.50 2.41 -5.42
CA ASP A 70 -19.43 1.21 -6.27
C ASP A 70 -18.02 0.91 -6.83
N ILE A 71 -16.97 1.32 -6.12
CA ILE A 71 -15.59 0.99 -6.45
C ILE A 71 -15.11 -0.15 -5.56
N ALA A 72 -14.78 -1.29 -6.17
CA ALA A 72 -14.10 -2.38 -5.47
C ALA A 72 -12.65 -1.97 -5.13
N ARG A 73 -12.20 -2.27 -3.91
CA ARG A 73 -10.84 -1.95 -3.44
C ARG A 73 -9.78 -2.57 -4.34
N GLU A 74 -9.99 -3.79 -4.81
CA GLU A 74 -9.08 -4.53 -5.69
C GLU A 74 -9.05 -3.93 -7.10
N GLY A 75 -10.06 -3.13 -7.47
CA GLY A 75 -10.16 -2.43 -8.74
C GLY A 75 -9.32 -1.15 -8.82
N VAL A 76 -8.76 -0.70 -7.70
CA VAL A 76 -7.84 0.46 -7.62
C VAL A 76 -6.45 0.02 -7.24
N PHE A 77 -5.45 0.90 -7.42
CA PHE A 77 -4.13 0.70 -6.82
C PHE A 77 -3.98 1.59 -5.58
N ILE A 78 -3.50 1.05 -4.48
CA ILE A 78 -3.34 1.75 -3.21
C ILE A 78 -1.89 1.63 -2.75
N THR A 79 -1.27 2.74 -2.37
CA THR A 79 0.10 2.78 -1.83
C THR A 79 0.27 3.82 -0.73
#